data_AF-A0A0J9SQC0-F1
#
_entry.id   AF-A0A0J9SQC0-F1
#
_cell.length_a   1.000
_cell.length_b   1.000
_cell.length_c   1.000
_cell.angle_alpha   90.00
_cell.angle_beta   90.00
_cell.angle_gamma   90.00
#
_symmetry.space_group_name_H-M   'P 1'
#
loop_
_entity.id
_entity.type
_entity.pdbx_description
1 polymer ?
#
loop_
_entity_poly.entity_id
_entity_poly.type
_entity_poly.pdbx_seq_one_letter_code
_entity_poly.pdbx_strand_id
1 'polypeptide(L)'
;MTRITFNDVPSYLFYEDLKKDASENVYSNYYNEISNLTGKHSWIDDLFKKLSRNISMIHNKHNVKDEFGKKHCFDLNYWLYDQVYSNLQSSKNVGELRTIVPKVQEVWKNIVDNTFKNNDYKCYPDQKLFSNMNFLQEIKDLFDFFEDFDIMKKEIIAETLKSCFKYREYLRQRIPIYYTWRDSCRVDGSTCKRYIDNYMKYRPSGIILSLGWTIYFTYKNYPCYVEVHDIFAEAKELPLRDDNLYKDLMEKLSSLNSGHDLLSVRADDVDTGPTFVRIMWDIFYFVFETAMPMGLFLFGAFLLVYMIYKVNIKTQ
;
A
#
# COMPACT_ATOMS: atom_id res chain seq x y z
N MET A 1 2.01 0.82 17.97
CA MET A 1 3.17 1.52 17.38
C MET A 1 2.64 2.68 16.56
N THR A 2 3.17 3.88 16.74
CA THR A 2 2.77 5.07 15.96
C THR A 2 3.30 4.93 14.53
N ARG A 3 2.46 5.20 13.52
CA ARG A 3 2.90 5.15 12.13
C ARG A 3 3.84 6.31 11.84
N ILE A 4 4.89 6.01 11.09
CA ILE A 4 5.87 7.01 10.70
C ILE A 4 5.47 7.58 9.34
N THR A 5 5.29 8.89 9.31
CA THR A 5 4.96 9.66 8.12
C THR A 5 5.93 10.82 7.98
N PHE A 6 6.25 11.19 6.75
CA PHE A 6 7.03 12.37 6.44
C PHE A 6 6.07 13.45 5.95
N ASN A 7 6.17 14.68 6.46
CA ASN A 7 5.16 15.70 6.18
C ASN A 7 5.38 16.43 4.84
N ASP A 8 6.51 16.15 4.18
CA ASP A 8 6.99 16.77 2.94
C ASP A 8 6.84 15.84 1.72
N VAL A 9 6.36 14.60 1.91
CA VAL A 9 6.19 13.64 0.79
C VAL A 9 4.80 13.76 0.15
N PRO A 10 4.67 13.43 -1.15
CA PRO A 10 3.44 13.62 -1.92
C PRO A 10 2.22 12.93 -1.31
N SER A 11 2.37 11.69 -0.84
CA SER A 11 1.25 10.91 -0.31
C SER A 11 0.63 11.56 0.94
N TYR A 12 1.48 12.12 1.80
CA TYR A 12 1.06 12.84 2.99
C TYR A 12 0.36 14.15 2.62
N LEU A 13 0.97 14.95 1.75
CA LEU A 13 0.43 16.24 1.32
C LEU A 13 -0.96 16.08 0.68
N PHE A 14 -1.12 15.06 -0.17
CA PHE A 14 -2.40 14.75 -0.79
C PHE A 14 -3.45 14.34 0.25
N TYR A 15 -3.09 13.47 1.20
CA TYR A 15 -4.04 13.00 2.22
C TYR A 15 -4.43 14.13 3.20
N GLU A 16 -3.52 15.04 3.54
CA GLU A 16 -3.83 16.23 4.33
C GLU A 16 -4.74 17.21 3.58
N ASP A 17 -4.58 17.35 2.26
CA ASP A 17 -5.51 18.12 1.43
C ASP A 17 -6.94 17.59 1.58
N LEU A 18 -7.15 16.26 1.64
CA LEU A 18 -8.47 15.67 1.83
C LEU A 18 -9.13 16.02 3.18
N LYS A 19 -8.32 16.33 4.21
CA LYS A 19 -8.81 16.63 5.57
C LYS A 19 -9.17 18.09 5.80
N LYS A 20 -8.71 19.00 4.94
CA LYS A 20 -9.01 20.43 5.05
C LYS A 20 -10.51 20.68 5.19
N ASP A 21 -10.87 21.69 5.98
CA ASP A 21 -12.26 22.07 6.18
C ASP A 21 -12.91 22.60 4.89
N ALA A 22 -14.22 22.42 4.81
CA ALA A 22 -15.03 22.91 3.70
C ALA A 22 -16.24 23.66 4.26
N SER A 23 -16.42 24.91 3.83
CA SER A 23 -17.55 25.74 4.24
C SER A 23 -18.84 25.42 3.47
N GLU A 24 -18.69 24.95 2.23
CA GLU A 24 -19.80 24.77 1.29
C GLU A 24 -19.97 23.32 0.86
N ASN A 25 -21.23 22.91 0.70
CA ASN A 25 -21.61 21.66 0.06
C ASN A 25 -22.15 21.97 -1.33
N VAL A 26 -21.26 22.01 -2.33
CA VAL A 26 -21.60 22.31 -3.73
C VAL A 26 -22.55 21.26 -4.36
N TYR A 27 -22.68 20.08 -3.76
CA TYR A 27 -23.57 19.01 -4.20
C TYR A 27 -24.71 18.75 -3.22
N SER A 28 -25.09 19.74 -2.41
CA SER A 28 -26.10 19.60 -1.33
C SER A 28 -27.37 18.88 -1.78
N ASN A 29 -27.86 19.18 -2.99
CA ASN A 29 -29.08 18.59 -3.54
C ASN A 29 -29.01 17.05 -3.64
N TYR A 30 -27.84 16.46 -3.88
CA TYR A 30 -27.67 15.01 -3.95
C TYR A 30 -27.77 14.33 -2.58
N TYR A 31 -27.55 15.07 -1.49
CA TYR A 31 -27.60 14.55 -0.12
C TYR A 31 -29.00 14.56 0.51
N ASN A 32 -30.00 15.15 -0.16
CA ASN A 32 -31.37 15.29 0.36
C ASN A 32 -31.99 13.94 0.75
N GLU A 33 -31.72 12.89 -0.03
CA GLU A 33 -32.23 11.52 0.20
C GLU A 33 -31.67 10.88 1.48
N ILE A 34 -30.52 11.36 1.95
CA ILE A 34 -29.86 10.87 3.17
C ILE A 34 -29.78 11.95 4.26
N SER A 35 -30.63 12.97 4.17
CA SER A 35 -30.74 14.06 5.15
C SER A 35 -31.13 13.57 6.56
N ASN A 36 -31.76 12.41 6.69
CA ASN A 36 -32.01 11.81 7.99
C ASN A 36 -30.71 11.45 8.75
N LEU A 37 -29.59 11.22 8.06
CA LEU A 37 -28.30 10.95 8.69
C LEU A 37 -27.76 12.17 9.44
N THR A 38 -27.97 13.40 8.93
CA THR A 38 -27.54 14.63 9.62
C THR A 38 -28.35 14.86 10.90
N GLY A 39 -29.63 14.47 10.91
CA GLY A 39 -30.47 14.49 12.12
C GLY A 39 -30.02 13.49 13.19
N LYS A 40 -29.39 12.37 12.79
CA LYS A 40 -28.91 11.33 13.70
C LYS A 40 -27.48 11.58 14.19
N HIS A 41 -26.63 12.19 13.35
CA HIS A 41 -25.21 12.39 13.61
C HIS A 41 -24.79 13.80 13.20
N SER A 42 -24.41 14.63 14.17
CA SER A 42 -24.03 16.03 13.94
C SER A 42 -22.81 16.21 13.02
N TRP A 43 -21.91 15.21 12.95
CA TRP A 43 -20.70 15.25 12.13
C TRP A 43 -20.94 14.94 10.63
N ILE A 44 -22.12 14.44 10.26
CA ILE A 44 -22.41 14.05 8.87
C ILE A 44 -22.49 15.27 7.94
N ASP A 45 -22.96 16.42 8.43
CA ASP A 45 -23.01 17.64 7.61
C ASP A 45 -21.61 18.11 7.18
N ASP A 46 -20.65 18.07 8.12
CA ASP A 46 -19.24 18.35 7.83
C ASP A 46 -18.63 17.33 6.86
N LEU A 47 -18.94 16.04 7.04
CA LEU A 47 -18.54 14.99 6.11
C LEU A 47 -19.01 15.29 4.68
N PHE A 48 -20.28 15.68 4.50
CA PHE A 48 -20.85 15.95 3.18
C PHE A 48 -20.19 17.15 2.49
N LYS A 49 -19.92 18.23 3.24
CA LYS A 49 -19.17 19.39 2.74
C LYS A 49 -17.77 18.97 2.28
N LYS A 50 -17.03 18.27 3.13
CA LYS A 50 -15.66 17.82 2.85
C LYS A 50 -15.60 16.86 1.67
N LEU A 51 -16.53 15.91 1.58
CA LEU A 51 -16.63 14.94 0.49
C LEU A 51 -16.93 15.64 -0.84
N SER A 52 -17.88 16.57 -0.88
CA SER A 52 -18.22 17.31 -2.10
C SER A 52 -17.05 18.10 -2.67
N ARG A 53 -16.30 18.77 -1.79
CA ARG A 53 -15.06 19.45 -2.15
C ARG A 53 -13.99 18.46 -2.62
N ASN A 54 -13.84 17.30 -1.96
CA ASN A 54 -12.85 16.28 -2.34
C ASN A 54 -13.15 15.62 -3.70
N ILE A 55 -14.42 15.31 -3.98
CA ILE A 55 -14.86 14.78 -5.28
C ILE A 55 -14.47 15.77 -6.39
N SER A 56 -14.76 17.06 -6.18
CA SER A 56 -14.41 18.11 -7.15
C SER A 56 -12.90 18.23 -7.31
N MET A 57 -12.15 18.23 -6.20
CA MET A 57 -10.69 18.33 -6.21
C MET A 57 -10.06 17.22 -7.05
N ILE A 58 -10.45 15.96 -6.85
CA ILE A 58 -9.88 14.82 -7.57
C ILE A 58 -10.17 14.89 -9.07
N HIS A 59 -11.40 15.21 -9.46
CA HIS A 59 -11.77 15.28 -10.87
C HIS A 59 -11.17 16.48 -11.60
N ASN A 60 -10.84 17.56 -10.89
CA ASN A 60 -10.24 18.76 -11.46
C ASN A 60 -8.70 18.69 -11.51
N LYS A 61 -8.06 17.96 -10.57
CA LYS A 61 -6.60 17.88 -10.44
C LYS A 61 -5.97 16.83 -11.36
N HIS A 62 -6.68 15.74 -11.64
CA HIS A 62 -6.14 14.59 -12.36
C HIS A 62 -6.60 14.52 -13.81
N ASN A 63 -5.70 14.05 -14.67
CA ASN A 63 -6.03 13.59 -16.01
C ASN A 63 -5.73 12.08 -16.12
N VAL A 64 -6.20 11.43 -17.19
CA VAL A 64 -6.07 9.97 -17.39
C VAL A 64 -4.61 9.48 -17.40
N LYS A 65 -3.63 10.35 -17.64
CA LYS A 65 -2.21 9.99 -17.69
C LYS A 65 -1.50 10.11 -16.34
N ASP A 66 -2.18 10.61 -15.31
CA ASP A 66 -1.60 10.67 -13.97
C ASP A 66 -1.45 9.26 -13.40
N GLU A 67 -0.21 8.84 -13.19
CA GLU A 67 0.14 7.53 -12.67
C GLU A 67 -0.50 7.25 -11.30
N PHE A 68 -0.63 8.29 -10.46
CA PHE A 68 -1.24 8.17 -9.14
C PHE A 68 -2.70 8.62 -9.13
N GLY A 69 -3.30 8.97 -10.27
CA GLY A 69 -4.71 9.34 -10.35
C GLY A 69 -5.62 8.24 -9.78
N LYS A 70 -5.38 6.97 -10.09
CA LYS A 70 -6.12 5.85 -9.49
C LYS A 70 -5.88 5.75 -7.98
N LYS A 71 -4.62 5.85 -7.54
CA LYS A 71 -4.25 5.84 -6.10
C LYS A 71 -4.94 6.95 -5.32
N HIS A 72 -4.98 8.17 -5.85
CA HIS A 72 -5.70 9.29 -5.24
C HIS A 72 -7.20 9.04 -5.11
N CYS A 73 -7.80 8.30 -6.06
CA CYS A 73 -9.17 7.83 -5.92
C CYS A 73 -9.34 6.82 -4.78
N PHE A 74 -8.36 5.93 -4.59
CA PHE A 74 -8.31 5.08 -3.42
C PHE A 74 -8.18 5.90 -2.13
N ASP A 75 -7.34 6.93 -2.08
CA ASP A 75 -7.20 7.79 -0.89
C ASP A 75 -8.51 8.47 -0.52
N LEU A 76 -9.32 8.91 -1.49
CA LEU A 76 -10.65 9.46 -1.21
C LEU A 76 -11.62 8.39 -0.69
N ASN A 77 -11.59 7.20 -1.26
CA ASN A 77 -12.35 6.07 -0.73
C ASN A 77 -11.94 5.76 0.71
N TYR A 78 -10.65 5.55 0.95
CA TYR A 78 -10.08 5.33 2.28
C TYR A 78 -10.46 6.44 3.26
N TRP A 79 -10.34 7.71 2.85
CA TRP A 79 -10.70 8.87 3.66
C TRP A 79 -12.15 8.81 4.13
N LEU A 80 -13.10 8.43 3.27
CA LEU A 80 -14.50 8.28 3.65
C LEU A 80 -14.65 7.23 4.77
N TYR A 81 -14.03 6.06 4.62
CA TYR A 81 -14.06 5.01 5.66
C TYR A 81 -13.42 5.50 6.96
N ASP A 82 -12.26 6.14 6.88
CA ASP A 82 -11.53 6.66 8.04
C ASP A 82 -12.31 7.72 8.82
N GLN A 83 -12.94 8.68 8.12
CA GLN A 83 -13.75 9.72 8.75
C GLN A 83 -14.99 9.14 9.43
N VAL A 84 -15.70 8.23 8.76
CA VAL A 84 -16.89 7.57 9.34
C VAL A 84 -16.49 6.69 10.52
N TYR A 85 -15.43 5.88 10.38
CA TYR A 85 -14.94 5.01 11.44
C TYR A 85 -14.52 5.82 12.68
N SER A 86 -13.70 6.86 12.51
CA SER A 86 -13.19 7.67 13.62
C SER A 86 -14.29 8.34 14.43
N ASN A 87 -15.30 8.90 13.75
CA ASN A 87 -16.45 9.52 14.42
C ASN A 87 -17.32 8.48 15.14
N LEU A 88 -17.53 7.29 14.55
CA LEU A 88 -18.31 6.23 15.17
C LEU A 88 -17.59 5.52 16.32
N GLN A 89 -16.26 5.44 16.26
CA GLN A 89 -15.42 4.88 17.33
C GLN A 89 -15.55 5.72 18.59
N SER A 90 -15.57 7.04 18.45
CA SER A 90 -15.80 7.97 19.57
C SER A 90 -17.18 7.79 20.21
N SER A 91 -18.18 7.41 19.40
CA SER A 91 -19.54 7.17 19.88
C SER A 91 -19.86 5.70 20.19
N LYS A 92 -18.86 4.78 20.14
CA LYS A 92 -19.02 3.32 20.33
C LYS A 92 -20.06 2.65 19.40
N ASN A 93 -20.34 3.24 18.24
CA ASN A 93 -21.36 2.77 17.30
C ASN A 93 -20.75 2.30 15.97
N VAL A 94 -19.59 1.65 16.03
CA VAL A 94 -18.78 1.29 14.84
C VAL A 94 -19.55 0.39 13.85
N GLY A 95 -20.52 -0.38 14.32
CA GLY A 95 -21.41 -1.19 13.46
C GLY A 95 -22.18 -0.39 12.42
N GLU A 96 -22.44 0.91 12.66
CA GLU A 96 -23.13 1.79 11.72
C GLU A 96 -22.32 2.12 10.47
N LEU A 97 -21.01 1.84 10.47
CA LEU A 97 -20.14 2.03 9.31
C LEU A 97 -20.66 1.29 8.08
N ARG A 98 -21.19 0.07 8.26
CA ARG A 98 -21.78 -0.75 7.18
C ARG A 98 -23.09 -0.21 6.64
N THR A 99 -23.69 0.77 7.31
CA THR A 99 -24.94 1.42 6.89
C THR A 99 -24.68 2.81 6.31
N ILE A 100 -23.81 3.58 6.96
CA ILE A 100 -23.51 4.97 6.57
C ILE A 100 -22.68 4.98 5.28
N VAL A 101 -21.59 4.22 5.21
CA VAL A 101 -20.67 4.30 4.05
C VAL A 101 -21.37 3.95 2.74
N PRO A 102 -22.14 2.85 2.60
CA PRO A 102 -22.79 2.54 1.33
C PRO A 102 -23.78 3.61 0.85
N LYS A 103 -24.53 4.23 1.77
CA LYS A 103 -25.45 5.33 1.46
C LYS A 103 -24.72 6.57 0.94
N VAL A 104 -23.60 6.92 1.58
CA VAL A 104 -22.78 8.06 1.15
C VAL A 104 -22.10 7.76 -0.19
N GLN A 105 -21.66 6.51 -0.41
CA GLN A 105 -21.10 6.06 -1.69
C GLN A 105 -22.14 6.13 -2.81
N GLU A 106 -23.41 5.80 -2.57
CA GLU A 106 -24.46 5.94 -3.58
C GLU A 106 -24.63 7.41 -4.04
N VAL A 107 -24.67 8.33 -3.08
CA VAL A 107 -24.70 9.77 -3.36
C VAL A 107 -23.47 10.22 -4.15
N TRP A 108 -22.27 9.80 -3.75
CA TRP A 108 -21.04 10.10 -4.48
C TRP A 108 -21.10 9.58 -5.92
N LYS A 109 -21.53 8.33 -6.14
CA LYS A 109 -21.70 7.78 -7.48
C LYS A 109 -22.62 8.65 -8.33
N ASN A 110 -23.77 9.07 -7.77
CA ASN A 110 -24.71 9.94 -8.47
C ASN A 110 -24.09 11.30 -8.83
N ILE A 111 -23.27 11.89 -7.96
CA ILE A 111 -22.53 13.12 -8.27
C ILE A 111 -21.61 12.91 -9.47
N VAL A 112 -20.84 11.81 -9.51
CA VAL A 112 -19.91 11.50 -10.60
C VAL A 112 -20.65 11.27 -11.91
N ASP A 113 -21.71 10.47 -11.89
CA ASP A 113 -22.49 10.11 -13.08
C ASP A 113 -23.21 11.31 -13.71
N ASN A 114 -23.55 12.33 -12.93
CA ASN A 114 -24.28 13.50 -13.43
C ASN A 114 -23.36 14.70 -13.72
N THR A 115 -22.42 15.00 -12.83
CA THR A 115 -21.58 16.20 -12.89
C THR A 115 -20.34 15.98 -13.75
N PHE A 116 -19.73 14.79 -13.63
CA PHE A 116 -18.44 14.47 -14.26
C PHE A 116 -18.60 13.48 -15.43
N LYS A 117 -19.82 13.36 -15.98
CA LYS A 117 -20.14 12.39 -17.04
C LYS A 117 -19.26 12.47 -18.29
N ASN A 118 -18.80 13.68 -18.61
CA ASN A 118 -17.97 13.96 -19.80
C ASN A 118 -16.46 14.01 -19.47
N ASN A 119 -16.06 13.78 -18.23
CA ASN A 119 -14.65 13.74 -17.88
C ASN A 119 -14.03 12.42 -18.32
N ASP A 120 -12.82 12.49 -18.86
CA ASP A 120 -12.05 11.31 -19.25
C ASP A 120 -11.63 10.48 -18.03
N TYR A 121 -11.32 11.16 -16.92
CA TYR A 121 -11.02 10.54 -15.64
C TYR A 121 -12.23 10.65 -14.71
N LYS A 122 -12.64 9.51 -14.14
CA LYS A 122 -13.76 9.41 -13.19
C LYS A 122 -13.34 8.60 -11.98
N CYS A 123 -13.38 9.23 -10.82
CA CYS A 123 -13.14 8.58 -9.54
C CYS A 123 -14.46 8.19 -8.90
N TYR A 124 -14.77 6.90 -8.97
CA TYR A 124 -15.97 6.32 -8.38
C TYR A 124 -15.73 5.80 -6.95
N PRO A 125 -16.77 5.77 -6.11
CA PRO A 125 -16.73 5.01 -4.87
C PRO A 125 -16.55 3.52 -5.17
N ASP A 126 -15.66 2.87 -4.41
CA ASP A 126 -15.37 1.44 -4.55
C ASP A 126 -16.11 0.63 -3.49
N GLN A 127 -17.28 0.14 -3.90
CA GLN A 127 -18.13 -0.72 -3.08
C GLN A 127 -17.52 -2.11 -2.81
N LYS A 128 -16.42 -2.47 -3.49
CA LYS A 128 -15.72 -3.74 -3.26
C LYS A 128 -14.70 -3.66 -2.12
N LEU A 129 -14.45 -2.47 -1.57
CA LEU A 129 -13.55 -2.30 -0.44
C LEU A 129 -14.15 -2.93 0.82
N PHE A 130 -13.35 -3.77 1.49
CA PHE A 130 -13.73 -4.33 2.77
C PHE A 130 -13.83 -3.24 3.83
N SER A 131 -14.89 -3.29 4.62
CA SER A 131 -15.09 -2.42 5.79
C SER A 131 -14.19 -2.81 6.98
N ASN A 132 -12.94 -3.18 6.73
CA ASN A 132 -11.94 -3.49 7.76
C ASN A 132 -10.83 -2.43 7.69
N MET A 133 -10.68 -1.66 8.77
CA MET A 133 -9.76 -0.53 8.80
C MET A 133 -8.28 -0.94 8.80
N ASN A 134 -7.95 -2.12 9.31
CA ASN A 134 -6.56 -2.61 9.24
C ASN A 134 -6.19 -3.00 7.80
N PHE A 135 -7.08 -3.72 7.10
CA PHE A 135 -6.92 -4.01 5.68
C PHE A 135 -6.74 -2.71 4.88
N LEU A 136 -7.70 -1.79 5.01
CA LEU A 136 -7.67 -0.52 4.29
C LEU A 136 -6.40 0.26 4.59
N GLN A 137 -5.94 0.21 5.85
CA GLN A 137 -4.68 0.82 6.20
C GLN A 137 -3.51 0.18 5.47
N GLU A 138 -3.34 -1.14 5.54
CA GLU A 138 -2.15 -1.77 4.99
C GLU A 138 -2.05 -1.52 3.48
N ILE A 139 -3.19 -1.53 2.78
CA ILE A 139 -3.25 -1.12 1.38
C ILE A 139 -2.87 0.35 1.21
N LYS A 140 -3.36 1.25 2.09
CA LYS A 140 -2.94 2.65 2.07
C LYS A 140 -1.44 2.81 2.27
N ASP A 141 -0.88 2.13 3.27
CA ASP A 141 0.55 2.18 3.60
C ASP A 141 1.40 1.66 2.44
N LEU A 142 0.93 0.64 1.71
CA LEU A 142 1.55 0.14 0.49
C LEU A 142 1.53 1.18 -0.63
N PHE A 143 0.39 1.83 -0.86
CA PHE A 143 0.22 2.81 -1.93
C PHE A 143 0.97 4.11 -1.66
N ASP A 144 0.97 4.58 -0.41
CA ASP A 144 1.76 5.73 0.03
C ASP A 144 3.26 5.42 -0.16
N PHE A 145 3.70 4.20 0.17
CA PHE A 145 5.06 3.76 -0.10
C PHE A 145 5.42 3.81 -1.60
N PHE A 146 4.51 3.42 -2.50
CA PHE A 146 4.72 3.52 -3.95
C PHE A 146 4.86 4.98 -4.41
N GLU A 147 3.97 5.86 -3.95
CA GLU A 147 3.99 7.27 -4.33
C GLU A 147 5.26 8.00 -3.88
N ASP A 148 5.70 7.72 -2.66
CA ASP A 148 6.85 8.40 -2.08
C ASP A 148 8.20 7.77 -2.49
N PHE A 149 8.16 6.60 -3.15
CA PHE A 149 9.33 5.76 -3.41
C PHE A 149 10.45 6.50 -4.13
N ASP A 150 10.11 7.22 -5.21
CA ASP A 150 11.12 7.88 -6.06
C ASP A 150 11.82 9.03 -5.33
N ILE A 151 11.14 9.73 -4.44
CA ILE A 151 11.72 10.79 -3.61
C ILE A 151 12.67 10.17 -2.59
N MET A 152 12.21 9.17 -1.84
CA MET A 152 13.05 8.46 -0.88
C MET A 152 14.28 7.84 -1.55
N LYS A 153 14.11 7.20 -2.72
CA LYS A 153 15.19 6.60 -3.49
C LYS A 153 16.26 7.62 -3.86
N LYS A 154 15.88 8.81 -4.32
CA LYS A 154 16.83 9.89 -4.65
C LYS A 154 17.64 10.32 -3.43
N GLU A 155 16.98 10.51 -2.29
CA GLU A 155 17.66 10.87 -1.04
C GLU A 155 18.60 9.77 -0.53
N ILE A 156 18.20 8.51 -0.64
CA ILE A 156 19.02 7.35 -0.25
C ILE A 156 20.29 7.24 -1.10
N ILE A 157 20.18 7.50 -2.41
CA ILE A 157 21.33 7.49 -3.32
C ILE A 157 22.27 8.66 -3.04
N ALA A 158 21.72 9.84 -2.73
CA ALA A 158 22.52 11.05 -2.50
C ALA A 158 23.33 10.98 -1.19
N GLU A 159 22.72 10.59 -0.08
CA GLU A 159 23.36 10.59 1.25
C GLU A 159 23.03 9.31 2.04
N THR A 160 23.52 8.15 1.57
CA THR A 160 23.10 6.82 2.07
C THR A 160 23.15 6.65 3.58
N LEU A 161 24.22 7.09 4.26
CA LEU A 161 24.36 6.93 5.71
C LEU A 161 23.31 7.75 6.48
N LYS A 162 23.14 9.02 6.10
CA LYS A 162 22.16 9.92 6.72
C LYS A 162 20.74 9.44 6.43
N SER A 163 20.48 9.04 5.19
CA SER A 163 19.19 8.50 4.76
C SER A 163 18.86 7.19 5.47
N CYS A 164 19.85 6.35 5.79
CA CYS A 164 19.64 5.18 6.63
C CYS A 164 19.06 5.59 8.00
N PHE A 165 19.69 6.53 8.69
CA PHE A 165 19.17 6.98 9.99
C PHE A 165 17.80 7.66 9.87
N LYS A 166 17.55 8.42 8.80
CA LYS A 166 16.26 9.07 8.52
C LYS A 166 15.14 8.05 8.29
N TYR A 167 15.39 7.02 7.49
CA TYR A 167 14.35 6.13 6.97
C TYR A 167 14.24 4.77 7.66
N ARG A 168 15.21 4.32 8.47
CA ARG A 168 15.23 2.95 9.03
C ARG A 168 13.92 2.55 9.73
N GLU A 169 13.35 3.43 10.55
CA GLU A 169 12.12 3.14 11.29
C GLU A 169 10.89 3.12 10.36
N TYR A 170 10.86 4.00 9.36
CA TYR A 170 9.84 3.97 8.32
C TYR A 170 9.93 2.68 7.49
N LEU A 171 11.15 2.28 7.08
CA LEU A 171 11.40 1.04 6.34
C LEU A 171 10.98 -0.19 7.15
N ARG A 172 11.23 -0.20 8.47
CA ARG A 172 10.75 -1.26 9.37
C ARG A 172 9.23 -1.44 9.29
N GLN A 173 8.47 -0.37 9.08
CA GLN A 173 7.01 -0.43 8.94
C GLN A 173 6.55 -0.76 7.51
N ARG A 174 7.22 -0.23 6.48
CA ARG A 174 6.75 -0.33 5.08
C ARG A 174 7.27 -1.53 4.30
N ILE A 175 8.49 -1.98 4.58
CA ILE A 175 9.10 -3.10 3.84
C ILE A 175 8.35 -4.42 4.08
N PRO A 176 7.94 -4.77 5.32
CA PRO A 176 7.03 -5.90 5.55
C PRO A 176 5.76 -5.82 4.70
N ILE A 177 5.05 -4.69 4.75
CA ILE A 177 3.80 -4.47 4.01
C ILE A 177 4.02 -4.66 2.51
N TYR A 178 5.11 -4.10 1.95
CA TYR A 178 5.46 -4.29 0.55
C TYR A 178 5.61 -5.77 0.20
N TYR A 179 6.41 -6.53 0.95
CA TYR A 179 6.69 -7.92 0.60
C TYR A 179 5.49 -8.84 0.81
N THR A 180 4.66 -8.59 1.82
CA THR A 180 3.45 -9.40 2.04
C THR A 180 2.36 -9.11 1.01
N TRP A 181 2.21 -7.86 0.54
CA TRP A 181 1.09 -7.49 -0.34
C TRP A 181 1.40 -7.40 -1.83
N ARG A 182 2.66 -7.18 -2.23
CA ARG A 182 3.01 -6.89 -3.65
C ARG A 182 2.48 -7.92 -4.65
N ASP A 183 2.36 -9.19 -4.26
CA ASP A 183 1.92 -10.24 -5.19
C ASP A 183 0.41 -10.22 -5.41
N SER A 184 -0.37 -9.66 -4.48
CA SER A 184 -1.80 -9.37 -4.70
C SER A 184 -2.02 -8.44 -5.90
N CYS A 185 -1.06 -7.56 -6.20
CA CYS A 185 -1.09 -6.64 -7.34
C CYS A 185 -0.99 -7.35 -8.70
N ARG A 186 -0.70 -8.66 -8.74
CA ARG A 186 -0.74 -9.47 -9.97
C ARG A 186 -2.13 -10.02 -10.28
N VAL A 187 -2.97 -10.15 -9.25
CA VAL A 187 -4.27 -10.80 -9.37
C VAL A 187 -5.28 -9.82 -9.93
N ASP A 188 -5.85 -10.16 -11.08
CA ASP A 188 -6.88 -9.32 -11.71
C ASP A 188 -8.07 -9.14 -10.77
N GLY A 189 -8.52 -7.89 -10.65
CA GLY A 189 -9.63 -7.51 -9.78
C GLY A 189 -9.27 -7.33 -8.30
N SER A 190 -8.04 -7.68 -7.86
CA SER A 190 -7.58 -7.39 -6.49
C SER A 190 -7.57 -5.90 -6.20
N THR A 191 -7.63 -5.54 -4.92
CA THR A 191 -7.62 -4.13 -4.51
C THR A 191 -6.36 -3.44 -4.96
N CYS A 192 -5.19 -4.08 -4.85
CA CYS A 192 -3.96 -3.49 -5.36
C CYS A 192 -4.03 -3.24 -6.88
N LYS A 193 -4.43 -4.25 -7.68
CA LYS A 193 -4.44 -4.15 -9.15
C LYS A 193 -5.43 -3.10 -9.67
N ARG A 194 -6.53 -2.84 -8.94
CA ARG A 194 -7.50 -1.79 -9.30
C ARG A 194 -6.89 -0.38 -9.28
N TYR A 195 -5.90 -0.14 -8.42
CA TYR A 195 -5.38 1.21 -8.17
C TYR A 195 -3.93 1.44 -8.59
N ILE A 196 -3.12 0.38 -8.72
CA ILE A 196 -1.71 0.48 -9.10
C ILE A 196 -1.44 -0.45 -10.29
N ASP A 197 -1.05 0.14 -11.41
CA ASP A 197 -0.79 -0.62 -12.64
C ASP A 197 0.63 -1.21 -12.68
N ASN A 198 1.66 -0.39 -12.37
CA ASN A 198 3.07 -0.75 -12.47
C ASN A 198 3.75 -0.83 -11.10
N TYR A 199 3.27 -1.72 -10.23
CA TYR A 199 3.78 -1.82 -8.86
C TYR A 199 5.25 -2.30 -8.77
N MET A 200 5.73 -3.06 -9.77
CA MET A 200 7.07 -3.66 -9.76
C MET A 200 8.20 -2.64 -9.84
N LYS A 201 7.96 -1.46 -10.42
CA LYS A 201 8.98 -0.40 -10.51
C LYS A 201 9.36 0.14 -9.12
N TYR A 202 8.49 -0.01 -8.13
CA TYR A 202 8.69 0.42 -6.75
C TYR A 202 9.36 -0.64 -5.87
N ARG A 203 10.02 -1.65 -6.46
CA ARG A 203 10.72 -2.71 -5.72
C ARG A 203 11.87 -2.12 -4.90
N PRO A 204 11.81 -2.13 -3.56
CA PRO A 204 12.83 -1.46 -2.75
C PRO A 204 14.21 -2.09 -2.85
N SER A 205 14.30 -3.42 -3.08
CA SER A 205 15.59 -4.07 -3.29
C SER A 205 16.32 -3.59 -4.56
N GLY A 206 15.60 -2.96 -5.50
CA GLY A 206 16.21 -2.36 -6.70
C GLY A 206 17.13 -1.17 -6.38
N ILE A 207 16.99 -0.55 -5.20
CA ILE A 207 17.85 0.57 -4.77
C ILE A 207 19.30 0.10 -4.63
N ILE A 208 19.54 -1.14 -4.19
CA ILE A 208 20.90 -1.68 -3.97
C ILE A 208 21.77 -1.57 -5.22
N LEU A 209 21.19 -1.77 -6.41
CA LEU A 209 21.91 -1.65 -7.69
C LEU A 209 22.34 -0.20 -8.00
N SER A 210 21.66 0.78 -7.42
CA SER A 210 21.98 2.20 -7.54
C SER A 210 22.91 2.69 -6.42
N LEU A 211 23.12 1.87 -5.38
CA LEU A 211 24.07 2.16 -4.32
C LEU A 211 25.48 1.82 -4.82
N GLY A 212 26.47 2.64 -4.48
CA GLY A 212 27.86 2.38 -4.86
C GLY A 212 28.34 1.02 -4.34
N TRP A 213 29.06 0.28 -5.17
CA TRP A 213 29.63 -1.05 -4.87
C TRP A 213 30.41 -1.14 -3.54
N THR A 214 30.99 -0.04 -3.07
CA THR A 214 31.69 0.05 -1.78
C THR A 214 30.77 -0.29 -0.61
N ILE A 215 29.48 0.06 -0.68
CA ILE A 215 28.50 -0.23 0.37
C ILE A 215 28.39 -1.74 0.58
N TYR A 216 28.44 -2.57 -0.47
CA TYR A 216 28.39 -4.03 -0.35
C TYR A 216 29.52 -4.60 0.51
N PHE A 217 30.71 -4.00 0.44
CA PHE A 217 31.86 -4.45 1.22
C PHE A 217 31.91 -3.82 2.61
N THR A 218 31.40 -2.60 2.76
CA THR A 218 31.50 -1.85 4.02
C THR A 218 30.25 -1.95 4.89
N TYR A 219 29.14 -2.55 4.43
CA TYR A 219 27.85 -2.42 5.14
C TYR A 219 27.90 -2.95 6.58
N LYS A 220 28.63 -4.04 6.82
CA LYS A 220 28.81 -4.64 8.14
C LYS A 220 29.48 -3.71 9.15
N ASN A 221 30.20 -2.69 8.69
CA ASN A 221 30.87 -1.71 9.54
C ASN A 221 29.92 -0.62 10.05
N TYR A 222 28.68 -0.57 9.54
CA TYR A 222 27.70 0.44 9.90
C TYR A 222 26.44 -0.24 10.48
N PRO A 223 26.16 -0.09 11.80
CA PRO A 223 25.02 -0.75 12.45
C PRO A 223 23.67 -0.47 11.77
N CYS A 224 23.46 0.76 11.28
CA CYS A 224 22.22 1.12 10.59
C CYS A 224 22.01 0.31 9.30
N TYR A 225 23.06 0.04 8.53
CA TYR A 225 22.93 -0.74 7.30
C TYR A 225 22.63 -2.21 7.58
N VAL A 226 23.19 -2.75 8.67
CA VAL A 226 22.85 -4.11 9.15
C VAL A 226 21.38 -4.18 9.53
N GLU A 227 20.88 -3.21 10.31
CA GLU A 227 19.47 -3.13 10.70
C GLU A 227 18.53 -3.04 9.49
N VAL A 228 18.85 -2.19 8.51
CA VAL A 228 18.08 -2.11 7.26
C VAL A 228 18.15 -3.41 6.47
N HIS A 229 19.32 -4.06 6.39
CA HIS A 229 19.44 -5.37 5.75
C HIS A 229 18.52 -6.40 6.42
N ASP A 230 18.51 -6.45 7.75
CA ASP A 230 17.73 -7.42 8.52
C ASP A 230 16.22 -7.19 8.34
N ILE A 231 15.77 -5.94 8.30
CA ILE A 231 14.39 -5.58 7.94
C ILE A 231 13.97 -6.21 6.61
N PHE A 232 14.84 -6.17 5.59
CA PHE A 232 14.55 -6.75 4.28
C PHE A 232 14.62 -8.28 4.27
N ALA A 233 15.49 -8.87 5.08
CA ALA A 233 15.58 -10.32 5.22
C ALA A 233 14.32 -10.87 5.89
N GLU A 234 13.96 -10.32 7.05
CA GLU A 234 12.78 -10.72 7.82
C GLU A 234 11.48 -10.53 7.02
N ALA A 235 11.33 -9.40 6.32
CA ALA A 235 10.13 -9.10 5.55
C ALA A 235 9.85 -10.12 4.43
N LYS A 236 10.88 -10.76 3.87
CA LYS A 236 10.71 -11.76 2.79
C LYS A 236 10.21 -13.11 3.31
N GLU A 237 10.39 -13.40 4.60
CA GLU A 237 9.94 -14.64 5.24
C GLU A 237 8.47 -14.57 5.70
N LEU A 238 7.88 -13.37 5.66
CA LEU A 238 6.52 -13.14 6.10
C LEU A 238 5.48 -13.80 5.18
N PRO A 239 4.31 -14.22 5.73
CA PRO A 239 3.20 -14.71 4.94
C PRO A 239 2.75 -13.69 3.88
N LEU A 240 2.55 -14.17 2.66
CA LEU A 240 1.86 -13.39 1.63
C LEU A 240 0.41 -13.11 2.05
N ARG A 241 -0.08 -11.93 1.67
CA ARG A 241 -1.43 -11.43 1.92
C ARG A 241 -2.14 -11.11 0.61
N ASP A 242 -3.44 -11.32 0.59
CA ASP A 242 -4.30 -10.94 -0.52
C ASP A 242 -5.73 -10.62 -0.05
N ASP A 243 -6.56 -10.15 -0.98
CA ASP A 243 -7.97 -9.85 -0.74
C ASP A 243 -8.78 -11.08 -0.25
N ASN A 244 -8.42 -12.30 -0.69
CA ASN A 244 -9.15 -13.52 -0.34
C ASN A 244 -8.92 -13.91 1.13
N LEU A 245 -7.70 -13.76 1.62
CA LEU A 245 -7.37 -13.95 3.03
C LEU A 245 -8.27 -13.10 3.93
N TYR A 246 -8.43 -11.82 3.58
CA TYR A 246 -9.31 -10.91 4.33
C TYR A 246 -10.78 -11.26 4.14
N LYS A 247 -11.19 -11.70 2.96
CA LYS A 247 -12.55 -12.19 2.74
C LYS A 247 -12.87 -13.38 3.67
N ASP A 248 -12.02 -14.41 3.67
CA ASP A 248 -12.17 -15.61 4.50
C ASP A 248 -12.16 -15.27 6.00
N LEU A 249 -11.30 -14.34 6.39
CA LEU A 249 -11.24 -13.80 7.75
C LEU A 249 -12.58 -13.19 8.17
N MET A 250 -13.13 -12.32 7.32
CA MET A 250 -14.39 -11.63 7.59
C MET A 250 -15.57 -12.62 7.60
N GLU A 251 -15.58 -13.62 6.73
CA GLU A 251 -16.59 -14.69 6.75
C GLU A 251 -16.54 -15.50 8.06
N LYS A 252 -15.35 -15.96 8.47
CA LYS A 252 -15.17 -16.70 9.73
C LYS A 252 -15.64 -15.89 10.94
N LEU A 253 -15.22 -14.63 11.06
CA LEU A 253 -15.61 -13.78 12.19
C LEU A 253 -17.09 -13.43 12.18
N SER A 254 -17.70 -13.26 11.00
CA SER A 254 -19.14 -13.02 10.90
C SER A 254 -19.95 -14.19 11.45
N SER A 255 -19.50 -15.43 11.23
CA SER A 255 -20.14 -16.63 11.79
C SER A 255 -20.06 -16.72 13.32
N LEU A 256 -19.13 -15.98 13.94
CA LEU A 256 -18.90 -15.94 15.39
C LEU A 256 -19.63 -14.77 16.09
N ASN A 257 -20.47 -14.01 15.37
CA ASN A 257 -21.26 -12.86 15.88
C ASN A 257 -20.44 -11.72 16.51
N SER A 258 -19.17 -11.52 16.14
CA SER A 258 -18.27 -10.52 16.73
C SER A 258 -18.28 -9.16 16.01
N GLY A 259 -19.46 -8.60 15.73
CA GLY A 259 -19.66 -7.46 14.82
C GLY A 259 -18.71 -6.25 14.97
N HIS A 260 -18.24 -5.94 16.19
CA HIS A 260 -17.27 -4.87 16.46
C HIS A 260 -15.82 -5.25 16.11
N ASP A 261 -15.39 -6.48 16.42
CA ASP A 261 -14.02 -6.93 16.16
C ASP A 261 -13.73 -7.00 14.66
N LEU A 262 -14.72 -7.37 13.85
CA LEU A 262 -14.61 -7.55 12.40
C LEU A 262 -14.03 -6.33 11.67
N LEU A 263 -14.29 -5.12 12.17
CA LEU A 263 -13.88 -3.87 11.53
C LEU A 263 -12.40 -3.54 11.77
N SER A 264 -11.73 -4.22 12.71
CA SER A 264 -10.35 -3.96 13.11
C SER A 264 -9.53 -5.21 13.45
N VAL A 265 -9.89 -6.39 12.93
CA VAL A 265 -9.03 -7.60 13.04
C VAL A 265 -7.84 -7.49 12.11
N ARG A 266 -6.66 -7.99 12.52
CA ARG A 266 -5.46 -8.08 11.68
C ARG A 266 -5.34 -9.46 11.05
N ALA A 267 -4.70 -9.54 9.89
CA ALA A 267 -4.37 -10.82 9.27
C ALA A 267 -3.48 -11.70 10.16
N ASP A 268 -2.53 -11.09 10.88
CA ASP A 268 -1.60 -11.81 11.77
C ASP A 268 -2.28 -12.46 12.98
N ASP A 269 -3.49 -12.01 13.34
CA ASP A 269 -4.22 -12.53 14.50
C ASP A 269 -4.92 -13.87 14.18
N VAL A 270 -4.84 -14.34 12.92
CA VAL A 270 -5.51 -15.55 12.46
C VAL A 270 -4.52 -16.58 11.94
N ASP A 271 -4.51 -17.73 12.60
CA ASP A 271 -3.69 -18.88 12.23
C ASP A 271 -4.17 -19.48 10.90
N THR A 272 -3.54 -19.03 9.81
CA THR A 272 -3.69 -19.66 8.50
C THR A 272 -2.79 -20.88 8.47
N GLY A 273 -3.37 -22.08 8.41
CA GLY A 273 -2.70 -23.38 8.49
C GLY A 273 -1.52 -23.64 7.51
N PRO A 274 -1.07 -24.89 7.37
CA PRO A 274 0.34 -25.23 7.37
C PRO A 274 1.15 -24.63 6.21
N THR A 275 2.21 -23.94 6.63
CA THR A 275 3.35 -23.29 5.97
C THR A 275 4.02 -24.06 4.81
N PHE A 276 3.62 -25.31 4.53
CA PHE A 276 4.38 -26.24 3.69
C PHE A 276 4.38 -25.89 2.19
N VAL A 277 3.23 -25.50 1.62
CA VAL A 277 3.17 -25.07 0.21
C VAL A 277 3.94 -23.76 0.00
N ARG A 278 3.98 -22.90 1.04
CA ARG A 278 4.69 -21.62 1.05
C ARG A 278 6.21 -21.80 1.10
N ILE A 279 6.69 -22.65 2.01
CA ILE A 279 8.11 -23.03 2.13
C ILE A 279 8.65 -23.60 0.81
N MET A 280 7.85 -24.42 0.11
CA MET A 280 8.24 -24.99 -1.19
C MET A 280 8.44 -23.92 -2.27
N TRP A 281 7.61 -22.87 -2.26
CA TRP A 281 7.74 -21.74 -3.20
C TRP A 281 8.94 -20.84 -2.85
N ASP A 282 9.19 -20.61 -1.56
CA ASP A 282 10.32 -19.78 -1.10
C ASP A 282 11.67 -20.46 -1.39
N ILE A 283 11.76 -21.79 -1.18
CA ILE A 283 12.93 -22.59 -1.59
C ILE A 283 13.14 -22.50 -3.11
N PHE A 284 12.07 -22.60 -3.90
CA PHE A 284 12.16 -22.50 -5.35
C PHE A 284 12.68 -21.12 -5.80
N TYR A 285 12.15 -20.04 -5.21
CA TYR A 285 12.58 -18.67 -5.52
C TYR A 285 14.03 -18.41 -5.12
N PHE A 286 14.45 -18.83 -3.91
CA PHE A 286 15.83 -18.69 -3.44
C PHE A 286 16.82 -19.42 -4.36
N VAL A 287 16.49 -20.64 -4.78
CA VAL A 287 17.34 -21.42 -5.69
C VAL A 287 17.50 -20.73 -7.03
N PHE A 288 16.42 -20.24 -7.64
CA PHE A 288 16.47 -19.66 -8.99
C PHE A 288 17.03 -18.24 -9.05
N GLU A 289 16.68 -17.38 -8.08
CA GLU A 289 17.03 -15.96 -8.14
C GLU A 289 18.33 -15.64 -7.41
N THR A 290 18.75 -16.47 -6.47
CA THR A 290 19.94 -16.21 -5.65
C THR A 290 21.04 -17.24 -5.90
N ALA A 291 20.75 -18.54 -5.77
CA ALA A 291 21.78 -19.58 -5.88
C ALA A 291 22.23 -19.85 -7.32
N MET A 292 21.30 -19.90 -8.28
CA MET A 292 21.59 -20.22 -9.68
C MET A 292 22.50 -19.19 -10.36
N PRO A 293 22.29 -17.87 -10.20
CA PRO A 293 23.18 -16.86 -10.79
C PRO A 293 24.60 -16.92 -10.21
N MET A 294 24.73 -17.16 -8.89
CA MET A 294 26.04 -17.34 -8.24
C MET A 294 26.75 -18.62 -8.73
N GLY A 295 26.00 -19.72 -8.88
CA GLY A 295 26.54 -20.97 -9.42
C GLY A 295 27.02 -20.82 -10.87
N LEU A 296 26.24 -20.14 -11.72
CA LEU A 296 26.61 -19.87 -13.10
C LEU A 296 27.84 -18.95 -13.19
N PHE A 297 27.95 -17.95 -12.32
CA PHE A 297 29.10 -17.06 -12.25
C PHE A 297 30.38 -17.81 -11.86
N LEU A 298 30.34 -18.63 -10.81
CA LEU A 298 31.48 -19.45 -10.37
C LEU A 298 31.89 -20.47 -11.44
N PHE A 299 30.92 -21.09 -12.10
CA PHE A 299 31.18 -22.02 -13.20
C PHE A 299 31.82 -21.31 -14.41
N GLY A 300 31.34 -20.12 -14.76
CA GLY A 300 31.95 -19.28 -15.80
C GLY A 300 33.39 -18.88 -15.48
N ALA A 301 33.66 -18.48 -14.23
CA ALA A 301 35.01 -18.17 -13.76
C ALA A 301 35.94 -19.38 -13.83
N PHE A 302 35.46 -20.57 -13.43
CA PHE A 302 36.22 -21.81 -13.53
C PHE A 302 36.57 -22.16 -14.99
N LEU A 303 35.62 -22.03 -15.92
CA LEU A 303 35.86 -22.29 -17.34
C LEU A 303 36.91 -21.35 -17.94
N LEU A 304 36.89 -20.06 -17.56
CA LEU A 304 37.90 -19.09 -17.98
C LEU A 304 39.29 -19.46 -17.49
N VAL A 305 39.43 -19.82 -16.21
CA VAL A 305 40.72 -20.27 -15.64
C VAL A 305 41.22 -21.54 -16.33
N TYR A 306 40.32 -22.50 -16.59
CA TYR A 306 40.66 -23.74 -17.29
C TYR A 306 41.12 -23.49 -18.73
N MET A 307 40.47 -22.57 -19.46
CA MET A 307 40.91 -22.19 -20.80
C MET A 307 42.30 -21.55 -20.80
N ILE A 308 42.57 -20.62 -19.87
CA ILE A 308 43.89 -19.98 -19.73
C ILE A 308 44.97 -21.02 -19.41
N TYR A 309 44.70 -21.91 -18.46
CA TYR A 309 45.61 -23.01 -18.10
C TYR A 309 45.93 -23.91 -19.31
N LYS A 310 44.91 -24.28 -20.09
CA LYS A 310 45.07 -25.16 -21.26
C LYS A 310 45.80 -24.49 -22.42
N VAL A 311 45.66 -23.17 -22.60
CA VAL A 311 46.39 -22.40 -23.62
C VAL A 311 47.87 -22.27 -23.27
N ASN A 312 48.21 -22.08 -21.98
CA ASN A 312 49.59 -22.01 -21.51
C ASN A 312 50.35 -23.35 -21.65
N ILE A 313 49.65 -24.49 -21.58
CA ILE A 313 50.28 -25.82 -21.80
C ILE A 313 50.59 -26.08 -23.28
N LYS A 314 49.89 -25.42 -24.22
CA LYS A 314 50.15 -25.58 -25.66
C LYS A 314 51.24 -24.66 -26.21
N THR A 315 51.74 -23.73 -25.41
CA THR A 315 52.78 -22.75 -25.78
C THR A 315 54.15 -23.07 -25.18
N GLN A 316 54.28 -24.22 -24.52
CA GLN A 316 55.51 -24.84 -24.05
C GLN A 316 55.76 -26.09 -24.88
#